data_AF-A0A849QR77-F1
#
_entry.id   AF-A0A849QR77-F1
#
_cell.length_a   1.000
_cell.length_b   1.000
_cell.length_c   1.000
_cell.angle_alpha   90.00
_cell.angle_beta   90.00
_cell.angle_gamma   90.00
#
_symmetry.space_group_name_H-M   'P 1'
#
loop_
_entity.id
_entity.type
_entity.pdbx_description
1 polymer ?
#
loop_
_entity_poly.entity_id
_entity_poly.type
_entity_poly.pdbx_seq_one_letter_code
_entity_poly.pdbx_strand_id
1 'polypeptide(L)' 'MPEVINYREIIHELRAIKEDLDFIKDHMVDVDSIMVEDDYLSLNEYRAEKKTGKLISHDELKREIGL' A
#
# COMPACT_ATOMS: atom_id res chain seq x y z
N MET A 1 -16.09 -32.82 -36.24
CA MET A 1 -15.87 -31.52 -36.91
C MET A 1 -14.84 -30.80 -36.06
N PRO A 2 -13.67 -30.40 -36.57
CA PRO A 2 -12.73 -29.66 -35.75
C PRO A 2 -13.37 -28.31 -35.41
N GLU A 3 -13.51 -28.00 -34.12
CA GLU A 3 -13.89 -26.67 -33.67
C GLU A 3 -12.91 -25.68 -34.29
N VAL A 4 -13.42 -24.82 -35.16
CA VAL A 4 -12.62 -23.77 -35.76
C VAL A 4 -12.40 -22.75 -34.65
N ILE A 5 -11.28 -22.90 -33.95
CA ILE A 5 -10.87 -21.97 -32.91
C ILE A 5 -10.73 -20.59 -33.57
N ASN A 6 -11.67 -19.70 -33.29
CA ASN A 6 -11.66 -18.35 -33.81
C ASN A 6 -10.63 -17.52 -33.03
N TYR A 7 -9.39 -17.59 -33.50
CA TYR A 7 -8.23 -16.91 -32.89
C TYR A 7 -8.46 -15.41 -32.68
N ARG A 8 -9.29 -14.76 -33.50
CA ARG A 8 -9.62 -13.34 -33.35
C ARG A 8 -10.50 -13.07 -32.13
N GLU A 9 -11.48 -13.92 -31.87
CA GLU A 9 -12.32 -13.81 -30.67
C GLU A 9 -11.49 -14.05 -29.42
N ILE A 10 -10.60 -15.06 -29.43
CA ILE A 10 -9.70 -15.32 -28.30
C ILE A 10 -8.79 -14.12 -27.99
N ILE A 11 -8.21 -13.49 -29.02
CA ILE A 11 -7.41 -12.28 -28.82
C ILE A 11 -8.24 -11.13 -28.25
N HIS A 12 -9.48 -10.98 -28.70
CA HIS A 12 -10.36 -9.92 -28.23
C HIS A 12 -10.68 -10.09 -26.75
N GLU A 13 -11.10 -11.30 -26.35
CA GLU A 13 -11.37 -11.64 -24.95
C GLU A 13 -10.12 -11.48 -24.06
N LEU A 14 -8.95 -11.91 -24.54
CA LEU A 14 -7.69 -11.73 -23.81
C LEU A 14 -7.32 -10.26 -23.60
N ARG A 15 -7.65 -9.38 -24.55
CA ARG A 15 -7.45 -7.94 -24.38
C ARG A 15 -8.42 -7.36 -23.36
N ALA A 16 -9.70 -7.72 -23.43
CA ALA A 16 -10.69 -7.28 -22.46
C ALA A 16 -10.31 -7.69 -21.03
N ILE A 17 -9.93 -8.96 -20.83
CA ILE A 17 -9.46 -9.46 -19.53
C ILE A 17 -8.23 -8.70 -19.04
N LYS A 18 -7.31 -8.34 -19.95
CA LYS A 18 -6.12 -7.57 -19.58
C LYS A 18 -6.49 -6.15 -19.13
N GLU A 19 -7.38 -5.48 -19.84
CA GLU A 19 -7.87 -4.14 -19.49
C GLU A 19 -8.57 -4.15 -18.13
N ASP A 20 -9.42 -5.15 -17.87
CA ASP A 20 -10.07 -5.34 -16.57
C ASP A 20 -9.07 -5.61 -15.45
N LEU A 21 -8.04 -6.43 -15.69
CA LEU A 21 -7.00 -6.71 -14.69
C LEU A 21 -6.18 -5.47 -14.37
N ASP A 22 -5.87 -4.63 -15.36
CA ASP A 22 -5.12 -3.40 -15.12
C ASP A 22 -5.99 -2.38 -14.36
N PHE A 23 -7.29 -2.28 -14.67
CA PHE A 23 -8.25 -1.51 -13.86
C PHE A 23 -8.31 -1.99 -12.41
N ILE A 24 -8.43 -3.31 -12.19
CA ILE A 24 -8.49 -3.89 -10.84
C ILE A 24 -7.20 -3.58 -10.08
N LYS A 25 -6.02 -3.74 -10.69
CA LYS A 25 -4.74 -3.44 -10.03
C LYS A 25 -4.62 -1.97 -9.65
N ASP A 26 -5.05 -1.05 -10.51
CA ASP A 26 -5.01 0.38 -10.23
C ASP A 26 -5.95 0.79 -9.08
N HIS A 27 -7.05 0.05 -8.90
CA HIS A 27 -8.06 0.29 -7.87
C HIS A 27 -7.93 -0.63 -6.66
N MET A 28 -7.01 -1.59 -6.68
CA MET A 28 -6.53 -2.32 -5.51
C MET A 28 -5.65 -1.37 -4.69
N VAL A 29 -6.28 -0.33 -4.15
CA VAL A 29 -5.74 0.43 -3.03
C VAL A 29 -5.65 -0.54 -1.87
N ASP A 30 -4.43 -0.81 -1.40
CA ASP A 30 -4.22 -1.60 -0.19
C ASP A 30 -5.03 -0.96 0.93
N VAL A 31 -6.09 -1.62 1.38
CA VAL A 31 -6.95 -1.15 2.47
C VAL A 31 -6.13 -0.94 3.75
N ASP A 32 -5.00 -1.65 3.86
CA ASP A 32 -4.00 -1.53 4.92
C ASP A 32 -3.07 -0.29 4.77
N SER A 33 -3.13 0.44 3.65
CA SER A 33 -2.33 1.65 3.39
C SER A 33 -3.09 2.95 3.61
N ILE A 34 -4.36 2.89 4.02
CA ILE A 34 -5.14 4.09 4.36
C ILE A 34 -4.73 4.52 5.78
N MET A 35 -3.71 5.37 5.87
CA MET A 35 -3.47 6.14 7.10
C MET A 35 -4.72 6.97 7.41
N VAL A 36 -5.27 6.79 8.60
CA VAL A 36 -6.33 7.66 9.09
C VAL A 36 -5.71 9.03 9.41
N GLU A 37 -6.52 10.08 9.48
CA GLU A 37 -6.04 11.43 9.78
C GLU A 37 -5.18 11.49 11.05
N ASP A 38 -5.57 10.72 12.08
CA ASP A 38 -4.81 10.60 13.33
C ASP A 38 -3.42 9.98 13.14
N ASP A 39 -3.28 8.99 12.25
CA ASP A 39 -1.98 8.39 11.92
C ASP A 39 -1.08 9.42 11.23
N TYR A 40 -1.65 10.22 10.33
CA TYR A 40 -0.93 11.29 9.64
C TYR A 40 -0.46 12.40 10.60
N LEU A 41 -1.32 12.81 11.54
CA LEU A 41 -0.98 13.75 12.59
C LEU A 41 0.16 13.21 13.47
N SER A 42 0.03 11.96 13.95
CA SER A 42 1.03 11.28 14.77
C SER A 42 2.40 11.21 14.06
N LEU A 43 2.40 10.91 12.75
CA LEU A 43 3.62 10.86 11.96
C LEU A 43 4.28 12.24 11.81
N ASN A 44 3.50 13.30 11.67
CA ASN A 44 4.00 14.66 11.58
C ASN A 44 4.58 15.15 12.92
N GLU A 45 3.92 14.83 14.03
CA GLU A 45 4.45 15.10 15.37
C GLU A 45 5.78 14.37 15.57
N TYR A 46 5.86 13.08 15.28
CA TYR A 46 7.10 12.32 15.31
C TYR A 46 8.21 12.98 14.48
N ARG A 47 7.91 13.41 13.25
CA ARG A 47 8.88 14.09 12.38
C ARG A 47 9.35 15.41 12.99
N ALA A 48 8.46 16.17 13.61
CA ALA A 48 8.79 17.41 14.30
C ALA A 48 9.70 17.14 15.51
N GLU A 49 9.36 16.17 16.36
CA GLU A 49 10.14 15.76 17.53
C GLU A 49 11.53 15.23 17.16
N LYS A 50 11.61 14.47 16.07
CA LYS A 50 12.88 14.00 15.51
C LYS A 50 13.76 15.16 15.08
N LYS A 51 13.18 16.15 14.39
CA LYS A 51 13.90 17.33 13.89
C LYS A 51 14.39 18.21 15.04
N THR A 52 13.65 18.30 16.14
CA THR A 52 14.02 19.07 17.32
C THR A 52 14.93 18.30 18.28
N GLY A 53 15.23 17.03 18.01
CA GLY A 53 16.11 16.21 18.84
C GLY A 53 15.49 15.77 20.16
N LYS A 54 14.15 15.78 20.26
CA LYS A 54 13.40 15.40 21.47
C LYS A 54 13.31 13.88 21.67
N LEU A 55 13.59 13.10 20.62
CA LEU A 55 13.52 11.64 20.67
C LEU A 55 14.69 11.07 21.47
N ILE A 56 14.39 10.13 22.36
CA ILE A 56 15.37 9.32 23.08
C ILE A 56 15.47 7.93 22.44
N SER A 57 16.61 7.28 22.62
CA SER A 57 16.78 5.89 22.19
C SER A 57 15.94 4.93 23.05
N HIS A 58 15.62 3.77 22.50
CA HIS A 58 14.86 2.76 23.24
C HIS A 58 15.60 2.28 24.50
N ASP A 59 16.94 2.25 24.46
CA ASP A 59 17.78 1.87 25.60
C ASP A 59 17.82 2.98 26.68
N GLU A 60 17.73 4.26 26.28
CA GLU A 60 17.53 5.37 27.22
C GLU A 60 16.17 5.30 27.88
N LEU A 61 15.11 5.06 27.10
CA LEU A 61 13.76 4.91 27.65
C LEU A 61 13.69 3.77 28.68
N LYS A 62 14.27 2.60 28.37
CA LYS A 62 14.36 1.46 29.31
C LYS A 62 15.01 1.85 30.63
N ARG A 63 16.14 2.56 30.56
CA ARG A 63 16.84 3.07 31.75
C ARG A 63 15.97 4.06 32.55
N GLU A 64 15.20 4.92 31.91
CA GLU A 64 14.30 5.87 32.59
C GLU A 64 13.14 5.18 33.31
N ILE A 65 12.57 4.12 32.72
CA ILE A 65 11.44 3.38 33.28
C ILE A 65 11.84 2.20 34.17
N GLY A 66 13.14 1.97 34.38
CA GLY A 66 13.68 0.92 35.24
C GLY A 66 13.58 -0.49 34.65
N LEU A 67 13.56 -0.63 33.32
CA LEU A 67 13.58 -1.90 32.57
C LEU A 67 14.96 -2.20 31.97
#